data_AF-A0A8J7XLA4-F1
#
_entry.id   AF-A0A8J7XLA4-F1
#
_cell.length_a   1.000
_cell.length_b   1.000
_cell.length_c   1.000
_cell.angle_alpha   90.00
_cell.angle_beta   90.00
_cell.angle_gamma   90.00
#
_symmetry.space_group_name_H-M   'P 1'
#
loop_
_entity.id
_entity.type
_entity.pdbx_description
1 polymer ?
#
loop_
_entity_poly.entity_id
_entity_poly.type
_entity_poly.pdbx_seq_one_letter_code
_entity_poly.pdbx_strand_id
1 'polypeptide(L)' 'MHQGGQEYFGVGFYGFGILFWILVAFFIVLVFFNSSKKEDAIAILNKRYARGELSREEYMRMKEELS' A
#
# COMPACT_ATOMS: atom_id res chain seq x y z
N MET A 1 -27.12 -39.35 -23.19
CA MET A 1 -27.08 -38.02 -22.55
C MET A 1 -26.91 -38.26 -21.06
N HIS A 2 -25.80 -37.90 -20.42
CA HIS A 2 -25.72 -37.62 -18.99
C HIS A 2 -24.53 -36.69 -18.78
N GLN A 3 -24.83 -35.55 -18.14
CA GLN A 3 -24.03 -34.34 -18.09
C GLN A 3 -22.96 -34.43 -17.01
N GLY A 4 -21.85 -33.72 -17.23
CA GLY A 4 -20.69 -33.66 -16.35
C GLY A 4 -21.03 -33.16 -14.96
N GLY A 5 -20.71 -33.99 -13.96
CA GLY A 5 -20.86 -33.70 -12.53
C GLY A 5 -19.56 -33.92 -11.76
N GLN A 6 -18.42 -33.58 -12.34
CA GLN A 6 -17.08 -33.85 -11.77
C GLN A 6 -16.19 -32.59 -11.71
N GLU A 7 -16.75 -31.37 -11.71
CA GLU A 7 -15.93 -30.14 -11.68
C GLU A 7 -15.93 -29.41 -10.32
N TYR A 8 -16.84 -29.75 -9.39
CA TYR A 8 -17.00 -28.98 -8.14
C TYR A 8 -16.08 -29.39 -6.98
N PHE A 9 -15.41 -30.55 -7.05
CA PHE A 9 -14.51 -31.02 -5.97
C PHE A 9 -13.08 -30.45 -6.06
N GLY A 10 -12.68 -29.88 -7.20
CA GLY A 10 -11.39 -29.19 -7.36
C GLY A 10 -11.48 -27.69 -7.05
N VAL A 11 -12.62 -27.06 -7.33
CA VAL A 11 -12.79 -25.60 -7.19
C VAL A 11 -12.87 -25.17 -5.72
N GLY A 12 -13.27 -26.05 -4.80
CA GLY A 12 -13.36 -25.71 -3.36
C GLY A 12 -12.00 -25.49 -2.68
N PHE A 13 -11.00 -26.31 -2.99
CA PHE A 13 -9.65 -26.20 -2.40
C PHE A 13 -8.80 -25.12 -3.06
N TYR A 14 -8.85 -25.02 -4.40
CA TYR A 14 -8.13 -23.96 -5.13
C TYR A 14 -8.82 -22.59 -5.00
N GLY A 15 -10.15 -22.54 -4.91
CA GLY A 15 -10.91 -21.30 -4.74
C GLY A 15 -10.65 -20.62 -3.40
N PHE A 16 -10.66 -21.38 -2.29
CA PHE A 16 -10.32 -20.84 -0.97
C PHE A 16 -8.84 -20.43 -0.86
N GLY A 17 -7.93 -21.21 -1.45
CA GLY A 17 -6.51 -20.87 -1.48
C GLY A 17 -6.23 -19.58 -2.26
N ILE A 18 -6.82 -19.42 -3.44
CA ILE A 18 -6.66 -18.21 -4.25
C ILE A 18 -7.27 -16.99 -3.55
N LEU A 19 -8.45 -17.13 -2.93
CA LEU A 19 -9.07 -16.03 -2.18
C LEU A 19 -8.19 -15.58 -1.00
N PHE A 20 -7.56 -16.52 -0.30
CA PHE A 20 -6.59 -16.23 0.75
C PHE A 20 -5.39 -15.44 0.22
N TRP A 21 -4.79 -15.85 -0.91
CA TRP A 21 -3.67 -15.14 -1.51
C TRP A 21 -4.04 -13.74 -2.01
N ILE A 22 -5.24 -13.56 -2.56
CA ILE A 22 -5.76 -12.24 -2.96
C ILE A 22 -5.89 -11.33 -1.73
N LEU A 23 -6.43 -11.84 -0.62
CA LEU A 23 -6.58 -11.09 0.62
C LEU A 23 -5.21 -10.68 1.20
N VAL A 24 -4.24 -11.60 1.20
CA VAL A 24 -2.86 -11.32 1.63
C VAL A 24 -2.21 -10.24 0.77
N ALA A 25 -2.32 -10.34 -0.56
CA ALA A 25 -1.80 -9.32 -1.47
C ALA A 25 -2.47 -7.95 -1.25
N PHE A 26 -3.79 -7.93 -1.03
CA PHE A 26 -4.52 -6.70 -0.70
C PHE A 26 -4.02 -6.05 0.59
N PHE A 27 -3.82 -6.83 1.66
CA PHE A 27 -3.29 -6.34 2.93
C PHE A 27 -1.87 -5.78 2.78
N ILE A 28 -1.00 -6.46 2.02
CA ILE A 28 0.35 -5.97 1.73
C ILE A 28 0.28 -4.61 1.04
N VAL A 29 -0.51 -4.49 -0.04
CA VAL A 29 -0.66 -3.22 -0.75
C VAL A 29 -1.17 -2.13 0.19
N LEU A 30 -2.16 -2.41 1.04
CA LEU A 30 -2.74 -1.44 1.97
C LEU A 30 -1.71 -0.94 3.00
N VAL A 31 -0.89 -1.83 3.56
CA VAL A 31 0.17 -1.48 4.53
C VAL A 31 1.27 -0.64 3.88
N PHE A 32 1.70 -1.00 2.66
CA PHE A 32 2.74 -0.26 1.93
C PHE A 32 2.23 1.08 1.39
N PHE A 33 0.99 1.16 0.87
CA PHE A 33 0.41 2.42 0.39
C PHE A 33 0.17 3.43 1.52
N ASN A 34 -0.14 2.95 2.74
CA ASN A 34 -0.36 3.85 3.87
C ASN A 34 0.95 4.37 4.49
N SER A 35 2.06 3.66 4.31
CA SER A 35 3.38 4.09 4.80
C SER A 35 4.08 5.08 3.85
N SER A 36 3.88 4.96 2.52
CA SER A 36 4.55 5.86 1.57
C SER A 36 4.08 7.32 1.65
N LYS A 37 2.87 7.63 2.13
CA LYS A 37 2.41 9.03 2.16
C LYS A 37 3.23 9.93 3.09
N LYS A 38 3.69 9.40 4.22
CA LYS A 38 4.49 10.14 5.21
C LYS A 38 5.92 10.33 4.73
N GLU A 39 6.52 9.26 4.19
CA GLU A 39 7.85 9.32 3.57
C GLU A 39 7.90 10.28 2.38
N ASP A 40 6.86 10.27 1.54
CA ASP A 40 6.78 11.13 0.36
C ASP A 40 6.62 12.61 0.77
N ALA A 41 5.83 12.91 1.81
CA ALA A 41 5.70 14.27 2.34
C ALA A 41 7.04 14.82 2.88
N ILE A 42 7.78 14.02 3.67
CA ILE A 42 9.11 14.41 4.19
C ILE A 42 10.12 14.54 3.04
N ALA A 43 10.08 13.65 2.05
CA ALA A 43 10.94 13.72 0.87
C ALA A 43 10.69 15.00 0.05
N ILE A 44 9.43 15.38 -0.14
CA ILE A 44 9.05 16.64 -0.81
C ILE A 44 9.55 17.84 -0.01
N LEU A 45 9.37 17.82 1.32
CA LEU A 45 9.80 18.91 2.20
C LEU A 45 11.33 19.11 2.16
N ASN A 46 12.10 18.02 2.23
CA ASN A 46 13.55 18.02 2.10
C ASN A 46 13.99 18.58 0.74
N LYS A 47 13.32 18.19 -0.35
CA LYS A 47 13.64 18.64 -1.71
C LYS A 47 13.45 20.15 -1.87
N ARG A 48 12.39 20.72 -1.30
CA ARG A 48 12.09 22.16 -1.35
C ARG A 48 13.07 22.97 -0.47
N TYR A 49 13.42 22.47 0.71
CA TYR A 49 14.43 23.09 1.56
C TYR A 49 15.81 23.12 0.88
N ALA A 50 16.22 22.02 0.24
CA ALA A 50 17.48 21.96 -0.50
C ALA A 50 17.54 22.91 -1.70
N ARG A 51 16.39 23.28 -2.27
CA ARG A 51 16.26 24.29 -3.33
C ARG A 51 16.28 25.73 -2.82
N GLY A 52 16.23 25.92 -1.49
CA GLY A 52 16.08 27.24 -0.88
C GLY A 52 14.68 27.84 -1.01
N GLU A 53 13.67 27.03 -1.37
CA GLU A 53 12.27 27.46 -1.47
C GLU A 53 11.60 27.60 -0.10
N LEU A 54 12.19 27.03 0.96
CA LEU A 54 11.73 27.09 2.36
C LEU A 54 12.85 27.63 3.25
N SER A 55 12.48 28.47 4.23
CA SER A 55 13.40 28.82 5.32
C SER A 55 13.59 27.66 6.29
N ARG A 56 14.63 27.75 7.14
CA ARG A 56 14.90 26.76 8.19
C ARG A 56 13.75 26.66 9.19
N GLU A 57 13.13 27.78 9.52
CA GLU A 57 11.99 27.84 10.45
C GLU A 57 10.76 27.15 9.86
N GLU A 58 10.45 27.40 8.58
CA GLU A 58 9.32 26.79 7.88
C GLU A 58 9.49 25.28 7.73
N TYR A 59 10.69 24.82 7.39
CA TYR A 59 11.03 23.40 7.32
C TYR A 59 10.82 22.70 8.67
N MET A 60 11.30 23.29 9.77
CA MET A 60 11.20 22.67 11.10
C MET A 60 9.75 22.57 11.58
N ARG A 61 8.93 23.62 11.38
CA ARG A 61 7.50 23.58 11.73
C ARG A 61 6.75 22.48 10.98
N MET A 62 6.93 22.41 9.66
CA MET A 62 6.24 21.39 8.84
C MET A 62 6.74 19.98 9.16
N LYS A 63 8.02 19.82 9.52
CA LYS A 63 8.57 18.53 9.93
C LYS A 63 8.00 18.06 11.27
N GLU A 64 7.76 18.96 12.22
CA GLU A 64 7.09 18.63 13.49
C GLU A 64 5.62 18.25 13.28
N GLU A 65 4.89 18.93 12.39
CA GLU A 65 3.50 18.59 12.07
C GLU A 65 3.36 17.23 11.34
N LEU A 66 4.39 16.85 10.58
CA LEU A 66 4.45 15.58 9.86
C LEU A 66 5.02 14.42 10.68
N SER A 67 5.51 14.66 11.90
CA SER A 67 6.08 13.62 12.78
C SER A 67 4.99 12.89 13.57
#